data_AF-A0A820HMY4-F1
#
_entry.id   AF-A0A820HMY4-F1
#
_cell.length_a   1.000
_cell.length_b   1.000
_cell.length_c   1.000
_cell.angle_alpha   90.00
_cell.angle_beta   90.00
_cell.angle_gamma   90.00
#
_symmetry.space_group_name_H-M   'P 1'
#
loop_
_entity.id
_entity.type
_entity.pdbx_description
1 polymer ?
#
loop_
_entity_poly.entity_id
_entity_poly.type
_entity_poly.pdbx_seq_one_letter_code
_entity_poly.pdbx_strand_id
1 'polypeptide(L)'
;MHEGILCKIQSSNTIRYEERYLELFRIAWNNQVINRGKINQWFAVGDDDTVWFINNMLRVLQQYNSSSTIYLGGISDKTSQVQRHGVYFAYGGGGIILSRPLALLFSTYTEKCKQYLSMFGGDEMIGKCVTEILKVRLTKSNKFHQMDHRGDMT
;
A
#
# COMPACT_ATOMS: atom_id res chain seq x y z
N MET A 1 25.72 6.48 13.55
CA MET A 1 25.69 5.40 12.55
C MET A 1 24.40 5.52 11.78
N HIS A 2 24.44 6.00 10.54
CA HIS A 2 23.29 5.89 9.65
C HIS A 2 23.30 4.47 9.09
N GLU A 3 22.43 3.61 9.62
CA GLU A 3 22.13 2.34 8.96
C GLU A 3 21.49 2.69 7.62
N GLY A 4 22.10 2.25 6.52
CA GLY A 4 21.57 2.47 5.17
C GLY A 4 20.23 1.77 4.97
N ILE A 5 19.49 2.18 3.93
CA ILE A 5 18.25 1.50 3.53
C ILE A 5 18.63 0.16 2.88
N LEU A 6 18.16 -0.95 3.44
CA LEU A 6 18.29 -2.25 2.79
C LEU A 6 17.34 -2.29 1.58
N CYS A 7 17.93 -2.32 0.39
CA CYS A 7 17.18 -2.45 -0.86
C CYS A 7 17.46 -3.82 -1.50
N LYS A 8 16.40 -4.47 -1.99
CA LYS A 8 16.48 -5.74 -2.72
C LYS A 8 15.60 -5.66 -3.94
N ILE A 9 16.18 -5.92 -5.11
CA ILE A 9 15.44 -6.05 -6.37
C ILE A 9 14.88 -7.47 -6.44
N GLN A 10 13.60 -7.59 -6.81
CA GLN A 10 12.95 -8.88 -7.00
C GLN A 10 12.32 -8.92 -8.40
N SER A 11 12.66 -9.95 -9.17
CA SER A 11 12.06 -10.19 -10.48
C SER A 11 10.74 -10.95 -10.35
N SER A 12 9.84 -10.73 -11.30
CA SER A 12 8.59 -11.48 -11.46
C SER A 12 8.40 -11.84 -12.92
N ASN A 13 7.92 -13.06 -13.16
CA ASN A 13 7.55 -13.54 -14.50
C ASN A 13 6.11 -13.18 -14.87
N THR A 14 5.38 -12.45 -14.02
CA THR A 14 4.01 -12.05 -14.31
C THR A 14 3.97 -11.05 -15.46
N ILE A 15 3.23 -11.41 -16.51
CA ILE A 15 3.10 -10.66 -17.77
C ILE A 15 2.41 -9.32 -17.50
N ARG A 16 1.27 -9.36 -16.81
CA ARG A 16 0.53 -8.16 -16.40
C ARG A 16 1.17 -7.58 -15.14
N TYR A 17 1.79 -6.42 -15.27
CA TYR A 17 2.60 -5.85 -14.18
C TYR A 17 1.74 -5.46 -12.95
N GLU A 18 0.48 -5.07 -13.15
CA GLU A 18 -0.44 -4.70 -12.05
C GLU A 18 -0.70 -5.88 -11.10
N GLU A 19 -0.61 -7.12 -11.58
CA GLU A 19 -0.80 -8.30 -10.74
C GLU A 19 0.33 -8.47 -9.71
N ARG A 20 1.51 -7.88 -9.97
CA ARG A 20 2.66 -7.93 -9.05
C ARG A 20 2.38 -7.18 -7.75
N TYR A 21 1.45 -6.22 -7.75
CA TYR A 21 1.06 -5.46 -6.56
C TYR A 21 0.54 -6.35 -5.43
N LEU A 22 -0.19 -7.42 -5.76
CA LEU A 22 -0.70 -8.37 -4.77
C LEU A 22 0.41 -9.11 -4.02
N GLU A 23 1.63 -9.16 -4.57
CA GLU A 23 2.76 -9.83 -3.95
C GLU A 23 3.55 -8.90 -3.01
N LEU A 24 3.42 -7.58 -3.15
CA LEU A 24 4.29 -6.62 -2.48
C LEU A 24 4.21 -6.69 -0.96
N PHE A 25 3.01 -6.81 -0.38
CA PHE A 25 2.86 -6.97 1.06
C PHE A 25 3.35 -8.33 1.57
N ARG A 26 3.18 -9.41 0.79
CA ARG A 26 3.74 -10.73 1.13
C ARG A 26 5.27 -10.71 1.10
N ILE A 27 5.86 -10.08 0.08
CA ILE A 27 7.30 -9.88 -0.05
C ILE A 27 7.83 -9.04 1.11
N ALA A 28 7.21 -7.90 1.41
CA ALA A 28 7.61 -7.02 2.50
C ALA A 28 7.50 -7.73 3.88
N TRP A 29 6.46 -8.55 4.07
CA TRP A 29 6.32 -9.41 5.25
C TRP A 29 7.43 -10.44 5.37
N ASN A 30 7.73 -11.16 4.29
CA ASN A 30 8.74 -12.22 4.30
C ASN A 30 10.19 -11.70 4.40
N ASN A 31 10.45 -10.46 3.98
CA ASN A 31 11.76 -9.82 4.06
C ASN A 31 11.86 -8.84 5.25
N GLN A 32 11.03 -9.01 6.28
CA GLN A 32 11.16 -8.21 7.50
C GLN A 32 12.56 -8.31 8.10
N VAL A 33 13.16 -7.16 8.39
CA VAL A 33 14.42 -7.08 9.13
C VAL A 33 14.09 -6.96 10.61
N ILE A 34 14.51 -7.94 11.41
CA ILE A 34 14.47 -7.84 12.88
C ILE A 34 15.79 -7.20 13.31
N ASN A 35 15.78 -5.91 13.62
CA ASN A 35 16.97 -5.21 14.13
C ASN A 35 16.82 -4.94 15.63
N ARG A 36 17.76 -5.43 16.45
CA ARG A 36 17.78 -5.24 17.92
C ARG A 36 16.45 -5.59 18.60
N GLY A 37 15.79 -6.66 18.17
CA GLY A 37 14.49 -7.10 18.70
C GLY A 37 13.30 -6.20 18.33
N LYS A 38 13.49 -5.18 17.49
CA LYS A 38 12.40 -4.35 16.97
C LYS A 38 11.73 -5.03 15.79
N ILE A 39 10.41 -5.04 15.81
CA ILE A 39 9.55 -5.64 14.79
C ILE A 39 8.85 -4.52 14.02
N ASN A 40 8.77 -4.65 12.69
CA ASN A 40 8.10 -3.69 11.82
C ASN A 40 6.61 -3.56 12.19
N GLN A 41 6.18 -2.32 12.44
CA GLN A 41 4.80 -1.99 12.83
C GLN A 41 3.91 -1.60 11.64
N TRP A 42 4.54 -1.16 10.54
CA TRP A 42 3.90 -0.60 9.37
C TRP A 42 4.58 -1.10 8.11
N PHE A 43 3.78 -1.31 7.07
CA PHE A 43 4.22 -1.77 5.76
C PHE A 43 3.67 -0.80 4.72
N ALA A 44 4.55 -0.23 3.92
CA ALA A 44 4.20 0.73 2.89
C ALA A 44 4.52 0.17 1.51
N VAL A 45 3.63 0.44 0.56
CA VAL A 45 3.80 0.18 -0.87
C VAL A 45 3.49 1.47 -1.61
N GLY A 46 4.24 1.76 -2.67
CA GLY A 46 4.01 2.88 -3.59
C GLY A 46 4.60 2.53 -4.96
N ASP A 47 4.33 3.39 -5.93
CA ASP A 47 4.90 3.32 -7.28
C ASP A 47 6.38 3.75 -7.26
N ASP A 48 7.08 3.55 -8.38
CA ASP A 48 8.49 3.90 -8.55
C ASP A 48 8.74 5.42 -8.59
N ASP A 49 7.69 6.22 -8.76
CA ASP A 49 7.66 7.68 -8.68
C ASP A 49 7.01 8.22 -7.38
N THR A 50 6.61 7.36 -6.43
CA THR A 50 6.10 7.79 -5.12
C THR A 50 7.23 8.29 -4.21
N VAL A 51 7.13 9.53 -3.73
CA VAL A 51 8.10 10.14 -2.80
C VAL A 51 7.61 10.09 -1.35
N TRP A 52 8.42 9.52 -0.46
CA TRP A 52 8.09 9.37 0.97
C TRP A 52 8.79 10.41 1.86
N PHE A 53 8.00 11.32 2.45
CA PHE A 53 8.49 12.22 3.50
C PHE A 53 8.47 11.51 4.86
N ILE A 54 9.50 10.73 5.16
CA ILE A 54 9.54 9.80 6.32
C ILE A 54 9.15 10.46 7.64
N ASN A 55 9.66 11.65 7.96
CA ASN A 55 9.31 12.35 9.20
C ASN A 55 7.81 12.69 9.29
N ASN A 56 7.20 13.09 8.16
CA ASN A 56 5.77 13.39 8.09
C ASN A 56 4.95 12.11 8.18
N MET A 57 5.38 11.06 7.47
CA MET A 57 4.76 9.75 7.54
C MET A 57 4.74 9.23 8.98
N LEU A 58 5.86 9.30 9.71
CA LEU A 58 5.92 8.87 11.11
C LEU A 58 4.96 9.65 12.02
N ARG A 59 4.80 10.97 11.83
CA ARG A 59 3.82 11.78 12.57
C ARG A 59 2.37 11.39 12.28
N VAL A 60 2.07 10.98 11.04
CA VAL A 60 0.75 10.44 10.68
C VAL A 60 0.54 9.10 11.37
N LEU A 61 1.50 8.18 11.26
CA LEU A 61 1.40 6.82 11.81
C LEU A 61 1.31 6.79 13.34
N GLN A 62 1.89 7.76 14.04
CA GLN A 62 1.80 7.89 15.51
C GLN A 62 0.37 8.13 16.02
N GLN A 63 -0.55 8.55 15.16
CA GLN A 63 -1.97 8.78 15.53
C GLN A 63 -2.78 7.48 15.61
N TYR A 64 -2.20 6.36 15.17
CA TYR A 64 -2.88 5.10 15.00
C TYR A 64 -2.27 3.99 15.87
N ASN A 65 -3.11 3.10 16.38
CA ASN A 65 -2.66 1.91 17.08
C ASN A 65 -2.20 0.84 16.07
N SER A 66 -0.88 0.62 15.96
CA SER A 66 -0.31 -0.37 15.01
C SER A 66 -0.67 -1.82 15.34
N SER A 67 -1.23 -2.11 16.52
CA SER A 67 -1.78 -3.43 16.89
C SER A 67 -3.20 -3.67 16.38
N SER A 68 -3.88 -2.66 15.84
CA SER A 68 -5.18 -2.81 15.17
C SER A 68 -5.01 -3.07 13.66
N THR A 69 -6.01 -3.65 13.00
CA THR A 69 -6.01 -3.83 11.54
C THR A 69 -6.35 -2.51 10.83
N ILE A 70 -5.33 -1.86 10.26
CA ILE A 70 -5.45 -0.52 9.66
C ILE A 70 -4.97 -0.58 8.22
N TYR A 71 -5.85 -0.15 7.33
CA TYR A 71 -5.58 0.11 5.92
C TYR A 71 -5.62 1.62 5.69
N LEU A 72 -4.47 2.25 5.47
CA LEU A 72 -4.32 3.70 5.38
C LEU A 72 -3.88 4.11 3.97
N GLY A 73 -4.46 5.18 3.45
CA GLY A 73 -4.05 5.79 2.18
C GLY A 73 -5.00 6.90 1.72
N GLY A 74 -4.79 7.36 0.48
CA GLY A 74 -5.57 8.41 -0.17
C GLY A 74 -6.39 7.92 -1.35
N ILE A 75 -7.46 8.64 -1.69
CA ILE A 75 -8.14 8.49 -2.98
C ILE A 75 -7.43 9.34 -4.04
N SER A 76 -7.72 9.12 -5.33
CA SER A 76 -7.17 10.00 -6.38
C SER A 76 -7.67 11.44 -6.25
N ASP A 77 -6.75 12.39 -6.46
CA ASP A 77 -7.04 13.82 -6.55
C ASP A 77 -7.81 14.18 -7.83
N LYS A 78 -7.81 13.26 -8.81
CA LYS A 78 -8.53 13.42 -10.07
C LYS A 78 -9.96 12.90 -9.97
N THR A 79 -10.92 13.82 -10.10
CA THR A 79 -12.36 13.49 -9.99
C THR A 79 -12.80 12.39 -10.97
N SER A 80 -12.25 12.36 -12.19
CA SER A 80 -12.61 11.32 -13.17
C SER A 80 -12.17 9.92 -12.75
N GLN A 81 -11.03 9.79 -12.04
CA GLN A 81 -10.56 8.51 -11.52
C GLN A 81 -11.48 8.03 -10.41
N VAL A 82 -11.82 8.94 -9.49
CA VAL A 82 -12.76 8.67 -8.40
C VAL A 82 -14.15 8.27 -8.92
N GLN A 83 -14.67 8.94 -9.94
CA GLN A 83 -15.96 8.59 -10.54
C GLN A 83 -15.95 7.20 -11.20
N ARG A 84 -14.83 6.83 -11.82
CA ARG A 84 -14.72 5.58 -12.57
C ARG A 84 -14.42 4.36 -11.69
N HIS A 85 -13.55 4.51 -10.70
CA HIS A 85 -13.04 3.39 -9.89
C HIS A 85 -13.53 3.44 -8.44
N GLY A 86 -13.99 4.60 -7.98
CA GLY A 86 -14.60 4.77 -6.67
C GLY A 86 -13.65 5.31 -5.59
N VAL A 87 -14.17 5.33 -4.37
CA VAL A 87 -13.56 5.94 -3.18
C VAL A 87 -13.27 4.93 -2.07
N TYR A 88 -13.29 3.64 -2.36
CA TYR A 88 -13.24 2.58 -1.35
C TYR A 88 -11.84 2.00 -1.13
N PHE A 89 -10.87 2.32 -1.99
CA PHE A 89 -9.49 1.84 -1.92
C PHE A 89 -8.49 3.00 -1.98
N ALA A 90 -7.31 2.75 -1.43
CA ALA A 90 -6.17 3.65 -1.52
C ALA A 90 -5.51 3.48 -2.88
N TYR A 91 -5.29 4.58 -3.60
CA TYR A 91 -4.64 4.55 -4.91
C TYR A 91 -3.12 4.43 -4.73
N GLY A 92 -2.46 3.69 -5.63
CA GLY A 92 -1.04 3.28 -5.54
C GLY A 92 -0.02 4.42 -5.45
N GLY A 93 -0.02 5.33 -6.43
CA GLY A 93 0.94 6.45 -6.55
C GLY A 93 1.05 7.41 -5.36
N GLY A 94 0.02 7.51 -4.52
CA GLY A 94 0.02 8.29 -3.29
C GLY A 94 0.47 7.51 -2.06
N GLY A 95 0.62 6.19 -2.21
CA GLY A 95 1.06 5.27 -1.18
C GLY A 95 -0.09 4.51 -0.49
N ILE A 96 0.19 3.25 -0.18
CA ILE A 96 -0.69 2.35 0.56
C ILE A 96 0.05 1.85 1.80
N ILE A 97 -0.53 2.02 2.99
CA ILE A 97 0.07 1.54 4.25
C ILE A 97 -0.86 0.54 4.95
N LEU A 98 -0.30 -0.61 5.34
CA LEU A 98 -0.95 -1.57 6.22
C LEU A 98 -0.25 -1.60 7.59
N SER A 99 -1.03 -1.68 8.66
CA SER A 99 -0.49 -2.04 9.97
C SER A 99 -0.03 -3.49 10.00
N ARG A 100 0.83 -3.81 10.97
CA ARG A 100 1.41 -5.15 11.11
C ARG A 100 0.40 -6.31 11.09
N PRO A 101 -0.68 -6.33 11.91
CA PRO A 101 -1.62 -7.46 11.88
C PRO A 101 -2.33 -7.58 10.52
N LEU A 102 -2.59 -6.46 9.85
CA LEU A 102 -3.21 -6.49 8.53
C LEU A 102 -2.24 -6.96 7.43
N ALA A 103 -0.97 -6.57 7.50
CA ALA A 103 0.06 -7.07 6.59
C ALA A 103 0.28 -8.58 6.74
N LEU A 104 0.26 -9.11 7.98
CA LEU A 104 0.29 -10.55 8.23
C LEU A 104 -0.91 -11.24 7.58
N LEU A 105 -2.13 -10.76 7.86
CA LEU A 105 -3.34 -11.32 7.26
C LEU A 105 -3.27 -11.29 5.73
N PHE A 106 -2.88 -10.15 5.15
CA PHE A 106 -2.74 -10.01 3.71
C PHE A 106 -1.73 -11.03 3.13
N SER A 107 -0.57 -11.19 3.78
CA SER A 107 0.45 -12.16 3.35
C SER A 107 -0.06 -13.61 3.33
N THR A 108 -0.91 -13.98 4.29
CA THR A 108 -1.52 -15.31 4.39
C THR A 108 -2.63 -15.51 3.35
N TYR A 109 -3.34 -14.44 3.00
CA TYR A 109 -4.48 -14.49 2.08
C TYR A 109 -4.14 -14.09 0.63
N THR A 110 -2.87 -13.83 0.31
CA THR A 110 -2.43 -13.34 -1.01
C THR A 110 -2.95 -14.21 -2.16
N GLU A 111 -2.89 -15.54 -2.05
CA GLU A 111 -3.42 -16.43 -3.10
C GLU A 111 -4.95 -16.30 -3.26
N LYS A 112 -5.69 -16.07 -2.18
CA LYS A 112 -7.14 -15.82 -2.24
C LYS A 112 -7.43 -14.45 -2.86
N CYS A 113 -6.59 -13.44 -2.64
CA CYS A 113 -6.71 -12.12 -3.26
C CYS A 113 -6.60 -12.18 -4.79
N LYS A 114 -5.94 -13.20 -5.37
CA LYS A 114 -5.78 -13.37 -6.82
C LYS A 114 -7.10 -13.61 -7.57
N GLN A 115 -8.23 -13.79 -6.87
CA GLN A 115 -9.54 -13.73 -7.52
C GLN A 115 -9.86 -12.34 -8.12
N TYR A 116 -9.14 -11.29 -7.68
CA TYR A 116 -9.33 -9.91 -8.15
C TYR A 116 -8.36 -9.52 -9.28
N LEU A 117 -7.64 -10.46 -9.91
CA LEU A 117 -6.69 -10.15 -10.98
C LEU A 117 -7.33 -9.46 -12.20
N SER A 118 -8.66 -9.43 -12.33
CA SER A 118 -9.36 -8.70 -13.39
C SER A 118 -9.62 -7.22 -13.09
N MET A 119 -9.31 -6.71 -11.89
CA MET A 119 -9.52 -5.30 -11.53
C MET A 119 -8.59 -4.36 -12.32
N PHE A 120 -8.91 -3.06 -12.33
CA PHE A 120 -8.24 -2.07 -13.17
C PHE A 120 -6.76 -1.91 -12.86
N GLY A 121 -6.43 -1.71 -11.58
CA GLY A 121 -5.07 -1.47 -11.11
C GLY A 121 -4.71 -2.38 -9.94
N GLY A 122 -3.41 -2.52 -9.67
CA GLY A 122 -2.91 -3.34 -8.57
C GLY A 122 -3.35 -2.83 -7.19
N ASP A 123 -3.51 -1.52 -7.07
CA ASP A 123 -4.07 -0.83 -5.91
C ASP A 123 -5.55 -1.16 -5.68
N GLU A 124 -6.36 -1.22 -6.75
CA GLU A 124 -7.74 -1.68 -6.68
C GLU A 124 -7.81 -3.16 -6.27
N MET A 125 -6.91 -4.02 -6.77
CA MET A 125 -6.84 -5.44 -6.36
C MET A 125 -6.58 -5.57 -4.85
N ILE A 126 -5.63 -4.80 -4.31
CA ILE A 126 -5.36 -4.73 -2.87
C ILE A 126 -6.60 -4.24 -2.12
N GLY A 127 -7.20 -3.15 -2.58
CA GLY A 127 -8.40 -2.55 -1.97
C GLY A 127 -9.58 -3.51 -1.88
N LYS A 128 -9.85 -4.23 -2.98
CA LYS A 128 -10.84 -5.32 -3.03
C LYS A 128 -10.53 -6.41 -2.04
N CYS A 129 -9.29 -6.92 -2.02
CA CYS A 129 -8.93 -7.98 -1.07
C CYS A 129 -9.07 -7.54 0.38
N VAL A 130 -8.54 -6.38 0.73
CA VAL A 130 -8.58 -5.85 2.10
C VAL A 130 -10.02 -5.59 2.56
N THR A 131 -10.86 -5.04 1.68
CA THR A 131 -12.24 -4.69 2.01
C THR A 131 -13.16 -5.92 2.03
N GLU A 132 -13.08 -6.77 1.02
CA GLU A 132 -14.06 -7.85 0.82
C GLU A 132 -13.63 -9.17 1.46
N ILE A 133 -12.34 -9.50 1.48
CA ILE A 133 -11.83 -10.74 2.09
C ILE A 133 -11.44 -10.49 3.55
N LEU A 134 -10.63 -9.46 3.81
CA LEU A 134 -10.08 -9.19 5.15
C LEU A 134 -11.02 -8.33 6.02
N LYS A 135 -12.09 -7.79 5.42
CA LYS A 135 -13.14 -7.00 6.10
C LYS A 135 -12.61 -5.73 6.78
N VAL A 136 -11.56 -5.12 6.25
CA VAL A 136 -11.01 -3.85 6.74
C VAL A 136 -11.32 -2.75 5.74
N ARG A 137 -11.92 -1.65 6.22
CA ARG A 137 -12.21 -0.49 5.37
C ARG A 137 -11.00 0.43 5.28
N LEU A 138 -10.90 1.12 4.15
CA LEU A 138 -9.93 2.20 3.99
C LEU A 138 -10.13 3.29 5.05
N THR A 139 -9.07 3.56 5.80
CA THR A 139 -8.89 4.77 6.58
C THR A 139 -8.33 5.84 5.65
N LYS A 140 -9.21 6.72 5.18
CA LYS A 140 -8.82 7.81 4.26
C LYS A 140 -8.02 8.86 5.01
N SER A 141 -6.93 9.30 4.41
CA SER A 141 -6.12 10.40 4.93
C SER A 141 -5.78 11.39 3.81
N ASN A 142 -5.95 12.68 4.09
CA ASN A 142 -5.56 13.78 3.20
C ASN A 142 -4.06 14.06 3.17
N LYS A 143 -3.25 13.15 3.75
CA LYS A 143 -1.78 13.20 3.78
C LYS A 143 -1.13 12.33 2.71
N PHE A 144 -1.95 11.71 1.86
CA PHE A 144 -1.56 10.89 0.73
C PHE A 144 -2.04 11.60 -0.53
N HIS A 145 -1.13 11.85 -1.47
CA HIS A 145 -1.36 12.68 -2.65
C HIS A 145 -0.96 11.90 -3.89
N GLN A 146 -1.87 11.71 -4.84
CA GLN A 146 -1.59 11.00 -6.10
C GLN A 146 -0.86 11.90 -7.10
N MET A 147 -1.12 13.21 -7.05
CA MET A 147 -0.60 14.17 -8.04
C MET A 147 -0.95 13.78 -9.49
N ASP A 148 -2.11 13.14 -9.71
CA ASP A 148 -2.66 12.66 -11.00
C ASP A 148 -3.13 13.79 -11.95
N HIS A 149 -2.46 14.94 -11.99
CA HIS A 149 -2.80 16.03 -12.88
C HIS A 149 -2.06 15.88 -14.22
N ARG A 150 -2.79 15.97 -15.35
CA ARG A 150 -2.19 16.02 -16.68
C ARG A 150 -1.93 17.48 -17.07
N GLY A 151 -0.73 17.77 -17.57
CA GLY A 151 -0.27 19.10 -17.96
C GLY A 151 0.73 19.68 -16.97
N ASP A 152 1.42 20.75 -17.37
CA ASP A 152 2.31 21.48 -16.45
C ASP A 152 1.47 22.15 -15.36
N MET A 153 1.84 21.89 -14.09
CA MET A 153 1.37 22.71 -12.98
C MET A 153 2.12 24.04 -13.07
N THR A 154 1.56 24.99 -13.82
CA THR A 154 2.05 26.38 -13.89
C THR A 154 1.31 27.26 -12.89
#